data_AF-A0A2M9KBF8-F1
#
_entry.id   AF-A0A2M9KBF8-F1
#
_cell.length_a   1.000
_cell.length_b   1.000
_cell.length_c   1.000
_cell.angle_alpha   90.00
_cell.angle_beta   90.00
_cell.angle_gamma   90.00
#
_symmetry.space_group_name_H-M   'P 1'
#
loop_
_entity.id
_entity.type
_entity.pdbx_description
1 polymer ?
#
loop_
_entity_poly.entity_id
_entity_poly.type
_entity_poly.pdbx_seq_one_letter_code
_entity_poly.pdbx_strand_id
1 'polypeptide(L)'
;MGTALAAAADAAGLDFSPAQKLLVVGVCALTAGAAHMALAVFNDGVRPFMLDFIHGRATRNATGAVSFGLSAGFVFGLGAPMALSTGVLNPWLLFLPTDVLGILAPRRWLAPLLGAAWGAVVVYGLGGANELAHGLPVDFLTAMRQMSTPILFLFALFPALAVTKQFGRLRGALTGAVTLGLVVLTMRVWPGVFAGAPAMAVGVMMLIGFAVAADVRTARASGTVAAEGAGGVGPGAEDPMASLFSSGAARLRRHLPLFMALGAGVCALAQMKVFGGGEATSFLIAKGQYAEAAQVDFYRVFGFLPLIATTALASGAYGIAGFTLVYPIGYLLPNPFVAAAVGALVFALEVLALSSIGRALGRLPSVRDCSEHLRAAIGDALGLAILFGSLMAANAMGGGLGILICGGLYLLNEAMGRPVVRMAAAPAAVLAGGVALNGLYWLGLFTPVAGGPA
;
A
#
# COMPACT_ATOMS: atom_id res chain seq x y z
N MET A 1 10.15 33.98 9.80
CA MET A 1 9.64 33.24 8.62
C MET A 1 8.91 31.96 9.06
N GLY A 2 8.09 32.03 10.11
CA GLY A 2 7.55 30.87 10.82
C GLY A 2 6.03 30.84 10.98
N THR A 3 5.30 31.75 10.32
CA THR A 3 3.84 31.90 10.52
C THR A 3 3.01 31.57 9.27
N ALA A 4 3.61 31.57 8.08
CA ALA A 4 2.90 31.23 6.83
C ALA A 4 2.90 29.72 6.49
N LEU A 5 3.84 28.92 7.03
CA LEU A 5 3.84 27.46 6.90
C LEU A 5 2.98 26.76 7.97
N ALA A 6 2.66 27.47 9.06
CA ALA A 6 1.77 26.96 10.11
C ALA A 6 0.29 27.08 9.70
N ALA A 7 -0.08 28.09 8.91
CA ALA A 7 -1.46 28.36 8.52
C ALA A 7 -2.05 27.36 7.50
N ALA A 8 -1.22 26.55 6.82
CA ALA A 8 -1.71 25.47 5.95
C ALA A 8 -1.97 24.15 6.70
N ALA A 9 -1.57 24.05 7.99
CA ALA A 9 -1.71 22.84 8.79
C ALA A 9 -3.04 22.75 9.56
N ASP A 10 -3.85 23.82 9.53
CA ASP A 10 -5.09 23.97 10.32
C ASP A 10 -6.38 23.52 9.60
N ALA A 11 -6.30 22.83 8.47
CA ALA A 11 -7.49 22.36 7.73
C ALA A 11 -7.41 20.90 7.24
N ALA A 12 -6.63 20.03 7.90
CA ALA A 12 -6.66 18.59 7.62
C ALA A 12 -7.80 17.90 8.40
N GLY A 13 -9.03 18.38 8.22
CA GLY A 13 -10.22 17.73 8.73
C GLY A 13 -10.59 16.54 7.84
N LEU A 14 -11.06 15.44 8.44
CA LEU A 14 -11.71 14.32 7.76
C LEU A 14 -13.11 14.71 7.25
N ASP A 15 -13.24 15.88 6.60
CA ASP A 15 -14.50 16.37 6.05
C ASP A 15 -14.56 16.13 4.54
N PHE A 16 -15.13 14.99 4.18
CA PHE A 16 -15.30 14.61 2.79
C PHE A 16 -16.53 15.31 2.18
N SER A 17 -16.37 15.87 0.98
CA SER A 17 -17.50 16.41 0.23
C SER A 17 -18.52 15.30 -0.10
N PRO A 18 -19.82 15.61 -0.27
CA PRO A 18 -20.84 14.60 -0.57
C PRO A 18 -20.47 13.71 -1.76
N ALA A 19 -19.82 14.26 -2.79
CA ALA A 19 -19.33 13.51 -3.94
C ALA A 19 -18.22 12.51 -3.57
N GLN A 20 -17.25 12.91 -2.74
CA GLN A 20 -16.20 12.02 -2.23
C GLN A 20 -16.81 10.91 -1.37
N LYS A 21 -17.77 11.24 -0.49
CA LYS A 21 -18.47 10.26 0.35
C LYS A 21 -19.15 9.18 -0.50
N LEU A 22 -19.93 9.61 -1.49
CA LEU A 22 -20.63 8.70 -2.41
C LEU A 22 -19.66 7.86 -3.24
N LEU A 23 -18.55 8.45 -3.70
CA LEU A 23 -17.56 7.71 -4.47
C LEU A 23 -16.89 6.62 -3.62
N VAL A 24 -16.48 6.93 -2.38
CA VAL A 24 -15.90 5.92 -1.47
C VAL A 24 -16.88 4.77 -1.22
N VAL A 25 -18.14 5.09 -0.91
CA VAL A 25 -19.21 4.10 -0.71
C VAL A 25 -19.40 3.23 -1.97
N GLY A 26 -19.46 3.85 -3.14
CA GLY A 26 -19.64 3.16 -4.42
C GLY A 26 -18.47 2.25 -4.78
N VAL A 27 -17.23 2.71 -4.55
CA VAL A 27 -16.04 1.88 -4.77
C VAL A 27 -15.99 0.72 -3.80
N CYS A 28 -16.28 0.92 -2.51
CA CYS A 28 -16.34 -0.18 -1.54
C CYS A 28 -17.42 -1.21 -1.87
N ALA A 29 -18.57 -0.78 -2.41
CA ALA A 29 -19.58 -1.70 -2.93
C ALA A 29 -19.06 -2.53 -4.11
N LEU A 30 -18.38 -1.87 -5.04
CA LEU A 30 -17.81 -2.52 -6.23
C LEU A 30 -16.72 -3.53 -5.86
N THR A 31 -15.83 -3.18 -4.94
CA THR A 31 -14.75 -4.07 -4.49
C THR A 31 -15.30 -5.28 -3.75
N ALA A 32 -16.27 -5.10 -2.85
CA ALA A 32 -16.93 -6.22 -2.18
C ALA A 32 -17.66 -7.14 -3.17
N GLY A 33 -18.31 -6.57 -4.19
CA GLY A 33 -18.93 -7.34 -5.27
C GLY A 33 -17.90 -8.15 -6.08
N ALA A 34 -16.74 -7.56 -6.40
CA ALA A 34 -15.66 -8.24 -7.11
C ALA A 34 -15.04 -9.38 -6.29
N ALA A 35 -14.86 -9.17 -4.99
CA ALA A 35 -14.39 -10.19 -4.05
C ALA A 35 -15.39 -11.34 -3.90
N HIS A 36 -16.70 -11.04 -3.85
CA HIS A 36 -17.75 -12.07 -3.78
C HIS A 36 -17.75 -13.03 -4.97
N MET A 37 -17.41 -12.51 -6.17
CA MET A 37 -17.27 -13.28 -7.40
C MET A 37 -15.90 -14.00 -7.51
N ALA A 38 -15.01 -13.84 -6.52
CA ALA A 38 -13.62 -14.30 -6.55
C ALA A 38 -12.88 -13.84 -7.82
N LEU A 39 -13.13 -12.60 -8.25
CA LEU A 39 -12.53 -11.99 -9.45
C LEU A 39 -11.45 -10.98 -9.08
N ALA A 40 -11.57 -10.28 -7.96
CA ALA A 40 -10.55 -9.38 -7.47
C ALA A 40 -10.50 -9.37 -5.94
N VAL A 41 -9.29 -9.30 -5.39
CA VAL A 41 -9.05 -9.03 -3.97
C VAL A 41 -7.88 -8.06 -3.84
N PHE A 42 -7.87 -7.23 -2.81
CA PHE A 42 -6.76 -6.32 -2.53
C PHE A 42 -5.62 -7.04 -1.81
N ASN A 43 -5.94 -7.93 -0.86
CA ASN A 43 -4.91 -8.66 -0.14
C ASN A 43 -4.19 -9.68 -1.05
N ASP A 44 -2.92 -9.41 -1.35
CA ASP A 44 -2.07 -10.28 -2.16
C ASP A 44 -1.98 -11.71 -1.61
N GLY A 45 -1.96 -11.86 -0.28
CA GLY A 45 -1.88 -13.17 0.38
C GLY A 45 -3.16 -13.99 0.26
N VAL A 46 -4.29 -13.37 -0.10
CA VAL A 46 -5.59 -14.04 -0.26
C VAL A 46 -5.78 -14.62 -1.67
N ARG A 47 -5.10 -14.08 -2.68
CA ARG A 47 -5.24 -14.53 -4.08
C ARG A 47 -4.99 -16.03 -4.28
N PRO A 48 -3.96 -16.67 -3.71
CA PRO A 48 -3.77 -18.11 -3.86
C PRO A 48 -4.98 -18.93 -3.37
N PHE A 49 -5.64 -18.49 -2.30
CA PHE A 49 -6.82 -19.16 -1.74
C PHE A 49 -8.09 -18.93 -2.56
N MET A 50 -8.12 -17.91 -3.42
CA MET A 50 -9.20 -17.75 -4.40
C MET A 50 -9.22 -18.93 -5.37
N LEU A 51 -8.06 -19.45 -5.76
CA LEU A 51 -7.98 -20.61 -6.65
C LEU A 51 -8.68 -21.82 -6.04
N ASP A 52 -8.42 -22.11 -4.77
CA ASP A 52 -9.04 -23.22 -4.06
C ASP A 52 -10.55 -23.04 -3.93
N PHE A 53 -11.00 -21.81 -3.70
CA PHE A 53 -12.42 -21.48 -3.67
C PHE A 53 -13.09 -21.67 -5.05
N ILE A 54 -12.44 -21.22 -6.13
CA ILE A 54 -12.94 -21.35 -7.51
C ILE A 54 -13.05 -22.81 -7.93
N HIS A 55 -12.11 -23.65 -7.51
CA HIS A 55 -12.13 -25.10 -7.77
C HIS A 55 -13.01 -25.90 -6.79
N GLY A 56 -13.70 -25.24 -5.86
CA GLY A 56 -14.57 -25.91 -4.88
C GLY A 56 -13.83 -26.70 -3.80
N ARG A 57 -12.52 -26.51 -3.66
CA ARG A 57 -11.68 -27.15 -2.62
C ARG A 57 -11.76 -26.44 -1.26
N ALA A 58 -12.19 -25.17 -1.26
CA ALA A 58 -12.39 -24.37 -0.05
C ALA A 58 -13.82 -23.84 0.01
N THR A 59 -14.38 -23.78 1.22
CA THR A 59 -15.69 -23.16 1.46
C THR A 59 -15.55 -21.65 1.64
N ARG A 60 -16.64 -20.93 1.38
CA ARG A 60 -16.71 -19.47 1.55
C ARG A 60 -16.27 -19.01 2.94
N ASN A 61 -16.69 -19.73 3.99
CA ASN A 61 -16.33 -19.42 5.36
C ASN A 61 -14.84 -19.66 5.64
N ALA A 62 -14.26 -20.75 5.12
CA ALA A 62 -12.84 -21.03 5.28
C ALA A 62 -11.98 -19.97 4.59
N THR A 63 -12.32 -19.63 3.35
CA THR A 63 -11.64 -18.57 2.59
C THR A 63 -11.80 -17.19 3.25
N GLY A 64 -13.00 -16.89 3.77
CA GLY A 64 -13.26 -15.65 4.50
C GLY A 64 -12.49 -15.54 5.81
N ALA A 65 -12.34 -16.65 6.55
CA ALA A 65 -11.54 -16.69 7.77
C ALA A 65 -10.05 -16.45 7.51
N VAL A 66 -9.49 -17.05 6.44
CA VAL A 66 -8.12 -16.77 6.00
C VAL A 66 -7.96 -15.29 5.62
N SER A 67 -8.91 -14.76 4.83
CA SER A 67 -8.90 -13.35 4.44
C SER A 67 -8.99 -12.42 5.66
N PHE A 68 -9.79 -12.75 6.67
CA PHE A 68 -9.90 -11.96 7.89
C PHE A 68 -8.58 -12.01 8.69
N GLY A 69 -8.02 -13.20 8.89
CA GLY A 69 -6.77 -13.38 9.63
C GLY A 69 -5.59 -12.64 9.01
N LEU A 70 -5.48 -12.63 7.68
CA LEU A 70 -4.42 -11.91 6.95
C LEU A 70 -4.61 -10.39 6.91
N SER A 71 -5.84 -9.91 7.14
CA SER A 71 -6.20 -8.50 6.93
C SER A 71 -6.40 -7.71 8.23
N ALA A 72 -6.94 -8.32 9.27
CA ALA A 72 -7.41 -7.62 10.47
C ALA A 72 -6.31 -6.75 11.13
N GLY A 73 -5.08 -7.29 11.24
CA GLY A 73 -3.94 -6.55 11.77
C GLY A 73 -3.65 -5.27 10.98
N PHE A 74 -3.68 -5.33 9.65
CA PHE A 74 -3.45 -4.16 8.80
C PHE A 74 -4.59 -3.15 8.86
N VAL A 75 -5.85 -3.59 8.93
CA VAL A 75 -7.01 -2.70 8.99
C VAL A 75 -6.94 -1.82 10.24
N PHE A 76 -6.81 -2.45 11.41
CA PHE A 76 -6.90 -1.75 12.70
C PHE A 76 -5.57 -1.15 13.15
N GLY A 77 -4.43 -1.77 12.82
CA GLY A 77 -3.13 -1.30 13.28
C GLY A 77 -2.30 -0.51 12.27
N LEU A 78 -2.73 -0.42 11.01
CA LEU A 78 -2.09 0.46 10.03
C LEU A 78 -3.11 1.37 9.33
N GLY A 79 -4.18 0.81 8.78
CA GLY A 79 -5.17 1.52 7.97
C GLY A 79 -5.88 2.64 8.73
N ALA A 80 -6.56 2.32 9.84
CA ALA A 80 -7.25 3.32 10.65
C ALA A 80 -6.29 4.37 11.26
N PRO A 81 -5.16 4.01 11.91
CA PRO A 81 -4.20 4.98 12.42
C PRO A 81 -3.65 5.93 11.34
N MET A 82 -3.33 5.41 10.15
CA MET A 82 -2.82 6.23 9.05
C MET A 82 -3.89 7.17 8.50
N ALA A 83 -5.13 6.71 8.37
CA ALA A 83 -6.23 7.57 7.92
C ALA A 83 -6.51 8.71 8.91
N LEU A 84 -6.53 8.41 10.22
CA LEU A 84 -6.76 9.40 11.27
C LEU A 84 -5.62 10.41 11.39
N SER A 85 -4.36 9.96 11.24
CA SER A 85 -3.19 10.84 11.35
C SER A 85 -2.97 11.74 10.14
N THR A 86 -3.32 11.28 8.94
CA THR A 86 -3.08 12.03 7.69
C THR A 86 -4.31 12.74 7.15
N GLY A 87 -5.52 12.33 7.57
CA GLY A 87 -6.77 12.75 6.93
C GLY A 87 -7.01 12.12 5.55
N VAL A 88 -6.13 11.20 5.12
CA VAL A 88 -6.16 10.57 3.79
C VAL A 88 -6.52 9.09 3.94
N LEU A 89 -7.56 8.64 3.23
CA LEU A 89 -7.96 7.24 3.19
C LEU A 89 -6.89 6.39 2.52
N ASN A 90 -6.87 5.10 2.85
CA ASN A 90 -5.87 4.18 2.33
C ASN A 90 -6.46 2.81 2.00
N PRO A 91 -5.79 2.01 1.14
CA PRO A 91 -6.27 0.71 0.72
C PRO A 91 -6.51 -0.28 1.86
N TRP A 92 -5.69 -0.23 2.91
CA TRP A 92 -5.83 -1.16 4.05
C TRP A 92 -7.15 -0.94 4.78
N LEU A 93 -7.58 0.30 4.94
CA LEU A 93 -8.84 0.63 5.60
C LEU A 93 -10.06 0.38 4.69
N LEU A 94 -9.97 0.70 3.40
CA LEU A 94 -11.11 0.56 2.49
C LEU A 94 -11.27 -0.85 1.92
N PHE A 95 -10.20 -1.43 1.39
CA PHE A 95 -10.32 -2.59 0.52
C PHE A 95 -10.17 -3.93 1.25
N LEU A 96 -9.30 -4.02 2.25
CA LEU A 96 -9.15 -5.26 3.03
C LEU A 96 -10.46 -5.70 3.72
N PRO A 97 -11.26 -4.80 4.33
CA PRO A 97 -12.55 -5.20 4.89
C PRO A 97 -13.55 -5.56 3.79
N THR A 98 -13.52 -4.89 2.64
CA THR A 98 -14.40 -5.26 1.52
C THR A 98 -14.06 -6.61 0.91
N ASP A 99 -12.79 -7.03 0.93
CA ASP A 99 -12.39 -8.39 0.57
C ASP A 99 -13.08 -9.41 1.48
N VAL A 100 -12.96 -9.21 2.80
CA VAL A 100 -13.53 -10.09 3.82
C VAL A 100 -15.06 -10.13 3.71
N LEU A 101 -15.70 -8.96 3.66
CA LEU A 101 -17.16 -8.84 3.59
C LEU A 101 -17.71 -9.42 2.27
N GLY A 102 -17.03 -9.16 1.16
CA GLY A 102 -17.38 -9.69 -0.15
C GLY A 102 -17.26 -11.21 -0.21
N ILE A 103 -16.13 -11.75 0.27
CA ILE A 103 -15.93 -13.20 0.36
C ILE A 103 -16.97 -13.82 1.29
N LEU A 104 -17.22 -13.30 2.49
CA LEU A 104 -18.17 -13.91 3.44
C LEU A 104 -19.65 -13.78 3.03
N ALA A 105 -19.99 -12.81 2.18
CA ALA A 105 -21.37 -12.57 1.80
C ALA A 105 -22.01 -13.81 1.14
N PRO A 106 -23.17 -14.30 1.64
CA PRO A 106 -23.80 -15.52 1.12
C PRO A 106 -24.54 -15.28 -0.20
N ARG A 107 -25.00 -14.05 -0.46
CA ARG A 107 -25.78 -13.67 -1.65
C ARG A 107 -25.08 -12.58 -2.44
N ARG A 108 -25.20 -12.65 -3.77
CA ARG A 108 -24.60 -11.70 -4.72
C ARG A 108 -24.96 -10.24 -4.50
N TRP A 109 -26.15 -9.96 -3.98
CA TRP A 109 -26.62 -8.60 -3.70
C TRP A 109 -26.23 -8.11 -2.31
N LEU A 110 -25.94 -9.01 -1.37
CA LEU A 110 -25.49 -8.64 -0.02
C LEU A 110 -24.05 -8.15 -0.03
N ALA A 111 -23.19 -8.71 -0.89
CA ALA A 111 -21.79 -8.30 -0.99
C ALA A 111 -21.62 -6.79 -1.26
N PRO A 112 -22.20 -6.20 -2.32
CA PRO A 112 -22.06 -4.77 -2.57
C PRO A 112 -22.72 -3.91 -1.47
N LEU A 113 -23.80 -4.38 -0.84
CA LEU A 113 -24.41 -3.67 0.29
C LEU A 113 -23.51 -3.62 1.53
N LEU A 114 -22.88 -4.75 1.87
CA LEU A 114 -21.91 -4.79 2.99
C LEU A 114 -20.69 -3.94 2.68
N GLY A 115 -20.21 -3.94 1.43
CA GLY A 115 -19.16 -3.05 0.97
C GLY A 115 -19.55 -1.57 1.09
N ALA A 116 -20.73 -1.19 0.60
CA ALA A 116 -21.26 0.17 0.75
C ALA A 116 -21.39 0.58 2.22
N ALA A 117 -21.93 -0.31 3.06
CA ALA A 117 -22.07 -0.08 4.49
C ALA A 117 -20.71 0.17 5.15
N TRP A 118 -19.68 -0.60 4.80
CA TRP A 118 -18.33 -0.36 5.27
C TRP A 118 -17.78 0.99 4.82
N GLY A 119 -17.92 1.33 3.53
CA GLY A 119 -17.50 2.63 3.01
C GLY A 119 -18.19 3.79 3.75
N ALA A 120 -19.47 3.65 4.08
CA ALA A 120 -20.22 4.63 4.85
C ALA A 120 -19.69 4.72 6.29
N VAL A 121 -19.47 3.58 6.96
CA VAL A 121 -18.86 3.53 8.30
C VAL A 121 -17.51 4.23 8.32
N VAL A 122 -16.65 4.02 7.30
CA VAL A 122 -15.35 4.68 7.24
C VAL A 122 -15.51 6.19 7.08
N VAL A 123 -16.29 6.63 6.10
CA VAL A 123 -16.41 8.05 5.76
C VAL A 123 -17.11 8.87 6.86
N TYR A 124 -18.16 8.33 7.47
CA TYR A 124 -18.89 9.01 8.55
C TYR A 124 -18.26 8.76 9.93
N GLY A 125 -17.71 7.57 10.15
CA GLY A 125 -17.08 7.18 11.42
C GLY A 125 -15.72 7.82 11.64
N LEU A 126 -14.91 8.04 10.60
CA LEU A 126 -13.62 8.74 10.72
C LEU A 126 -13.81 10.18 11.19
N GLY A 127 -14.79 10.92 10.66
CA GLY A 127 -15.08 12.29 11.09
C GLY A 127 -15.44 12.36 12.57
N GLY A 128 -16.37 11.51 13.02
CA GLY A 128 -16.74 11.44 14.43
C GLY A 128 -15.59 11.00 15.34
N ALA A 129 -14.80 10.00 14.91
CA ALA A 129 -13.62 9.57 15.67
C ALA A 129 -12.56 10.68 15.76
N ASN A 130 -12.40 11.48 14.71
CA ASN A 130 -11.46 12.61 14.69
C ASN A 130 -11.88 13.72 15.66
N GLU A 131 -13.16 14.11 15.64
CA GLU A 131 -13.70 15.11 16.57
C GLU A 131 -13.59 14.66 18.03
N LEU A 132 -13.97 13.41 18.31
CA LEU A 132 -13.86 12.84 19.65
C LEU A 132 -12.42 12.81 20.14
N ALA A 133 -11.47 12.45 19.28
CA ALA A 133 -10.07 12.33 19.66
C ALA A 133 -9.40 13.69 19.92
N HIS A 134 -9.77 14.74 19.17
CA HIS A 134 -9.29 16.11 19.46
C HIS A 134 -9.91 16.72 20.71
N GLY A 135 -11.09 16.23 21.14
CA GLY A 135 -11.70 16.64 22.41
C GLY A 135 -11.05 16.02 23.65
N LEU A 136 -10.11 15.09 23.48
CA LEU A 136 -9.44 14.42 24.60
C LEU A 136 -8.26 15.25 25.15
N PRO A 137 -7.99 15.20 26.47
CA PRO A 137 -6.85 15.86 27.09
C PRO A 137 -5.48 15.52 26.47
N VAL A 138 -5.33 14.29 25.97
CA VAL A 138 -4.17 13.86 25.19
C VAL A 138 -4.59 13.67 23.74
N ASP A 139 -4.23 14.64 22.89
CA ASP A 139 -4.43 14.57 21.45
C ASP A 139 -3.40 13.64 20.79
N PHE A 140 -3.73 12.36 20.75
CA PHE A 140 -2.90 11.34 20.12
C PHE A 140 -2.92 11.41 18.59
N LEU A 141 -3.92 12.05 17.97
CA LEU A 141 -3.98 12.18 16.50
C LEU A 141 -2.94 13.17 16.00
N THR A 142 -2.85 14.32 16.65
CA THR A 142 -1.81 15.32 16.35
C THR A 142 -0.43 14.76 16.60
N ALA A 143 -0.24 13.99 17.68
CA ALA A 143 1.03 13.32 17.96
C ALA A 143 1.43 12.30 16.88
N MET A 144 0.48 11.54 16.32
CA MET A 144 0.77 10.57 15.24
C MET A 144 1.31 11.22 13.96
N ARG A 145 1.10 12.52 13.73
CA ARG A 145 1.71 13.24 12.59
C ARG A 145 3.24 13.20 12.63
N GLN A 146 3.85 12.99 13.80
CA GLN A 146 5.29 12.79 13.96
C GLN A 146 5.83 11.58 13.18
N MET A 147 4.96 10.63 12.82
CA MET A 147 5.31 9.48 11.98
C MET A 147 5.71 9.89 10.56
N SER A 148 5.26 11.04 10.07
CA SER A 148 5.52 11.52 8.71
C SER A 148 7.02 11.58 8.39
N THR A 149 7.81 12.19 9.29
CA THR A 149 9.24 12.42 9.05
C THR A 149 10.03 11.13 8.88
N PRO A 150 10.04 10.19 9.84
CA PRO A 150 10.79 8.95 9.67
C PRO A 150 10.28 8.11 8.50
N ILE A 151 8.96 8.06 8.27
CA ILE A 151 8.40 7.35 7.12
C ILE A 151 8.97 7.91 5.82
N LEU A 152 8.87 9.22 5.59
CA LEU A 152 9.32 9.81 4.33
C LEU A 152 10.83 9.65 4.09
N PHE A 153 11.67 9.87 5.12
CA PHE A 153 13.12 9.81 4.94
C PHE A 153 13.68 8.40 4.87
N LEU A 154 13.22 7.47 5.71
CA LEU A 154 13.71 6.08 5.69
C LEU A 154 13.15 5.31 4.50
N PHE A 155 11.93 5.64 4.06
CA PHE A 155 11.35 5.03 2.87
C PHE A 155 12.20 5.31 1.62
N ALA A 156 12.83 6.48 1.52
CA ALA A 156 13.71 6.81 0.39
C ALA A 156 14.89 5.83 0.21
N LEU A 157 15.23 5.03 1.23
CA LEU A 157 16.32 4.06 1.21
C LEU A 157 15.93 2.70 0.64
N PHE A 158 14.65 2.41 0.38
CA PHE A 158 14.23 1.08 -0.10
C PHE A 158 14.98 0.62 -1.37
N PRO A 159 15.31 1.48 -2.37
CA PRO A 159 16.02 1.00 -3.55
C PRO A 159 17.46 0.57 -3.21
N ALA A 160 18.14 1.30 -2.32
CA ALA A 160 19.48 0.95 -1.86
C ALA A 160 19.48 -0.38 -1.09
N LEU A 161 18.46 -0.61 -0.25
CA LEU A 161 18.25 -1.89 0.43
C LEU A 161 17.98 -3.03 -0.56
N ALA A 162 17.15 -2.80 -1.59
CA ALA A 162 16.88 -3.79 -2.63
C ALA A 162 18.15 -4.16 -3.42
N VAL A 163 18.95 -3.16 -3.83
CA VAL A 163 20.25 -3.39 -4.49
C VAL A 163 21.20 -4.16 -3.58
N THR A 164 21.23 -3.84 -2.29
CA THR A 164 22.08 -4.54 -1.31
C THR A 164 21.70 -6.02 -1.21
N LYS A 165 20.39 -6.32 -1.13
CA LYS A 165 19.87 -7.69 -1.03
C LYS A 165 20.14 -8.51 -2.28
N GLN A 166 20.03 -7.91 -3.47
CA GLN A 166 20.17 -8.63 -4.73
C GLN A 166 21.61 -8.71 -5.25
N PHE A 167 22.35 -7.60 -5.19
CA PHE A 167 23.67 -7.47 -5.83
C PHE A 167 24.83 -7.28 -4.85
N GLY A 168 24.55 -7.41 -3.55
CA GLY A 168 25.54 -7.40 -2.49
C GLY A 168 25.94 -6.00 -1.99
N ARG A 169 26.80 -6.02 -0.97
CA ARG A 169 27.11 -4.87 -0.10
C ARG A 169 27.75 -3.70 -0.85
N LEU A 170 28.59 -3.96 -1.85
CA LEU A 170 29.32 -2.90 -2.56
C LEU A 170 28.39 -2.04 -3.43
N ARG A 171 27.57 -2.68 -4.28
CA ARG A 171 26.57 -1.96 -5.11
C ARG A 171 25.50 -1.33 -4.24
N GLY A 172 25.13 -1.99 -3.14
CA GLY A 172 24.26 -1.44 -2.11
C GLY A 172 24.81 -0.15 -1.51
N ALA A 173 26.06 -0.16 -1.03
CA ALA A 173 26.71 1.01 -0.45
C ALA A 173 26.84 2.17 -1.46
N LEU A 174 27.19 1.88 -2.71
CA LEU A 174 27.21 2.88 -3.78
C LEU A 174 25.83 3.52 -3.98
N THR A 175 24.79 2.69 -4.09
CA THR A 175 23.40 3.18 -4.25
C THR A 175 22.96 3.99 -3.03
N GLY A 176 23.33 3.56 -1.83
CA GLY A 176 23.07 4.30 -0.59
C GLY A 176 23.77 5.66 -0.55
N ALA A 177 25.04 5.73 -0.97
CA ALA A 177 25.79 6.99 -1.04
C ALA A 177 25.17 7.96 -2.07
N VAL A 178 24.77 7.45 -3.24
CA VAL A 178 24.05 8.23 -4.26
C VAL A 178 22.71 8.72 -3.72
N THR A 179 21.94 7.84 -3.07
CA THR A 179 20.65 8.18 -2.46
C THR A 179 20.81 9.31 -1.44
N LEU A 180 21.78 9.19 -0.52
CA LEU A 180 22.05 10.20 0.50
C LEU A 180 22.51 11.52 -0.14
N GLY A 181 23.42 11.46 -1.10
CA GLY A 181 23.91 12.65 -1.83
C GLY A 181 22.78 13.40 -2.54
N LEU A 182 21.87 12.67 -3.20
CA LEU A 182 20.69 13.24 -3.86
C LEU A 182 19.70 13.84 -2.86
N VAL A 183 19.49 13.21 -1.71
CA VAL A 183 18.64 13.78 -0.65
C VAL A 183 19.22 15.11 -0.17
N VAL A 184 20.51 15.14 0.19
CA VAL A 184 21.19 16.37 0.66
C VAL A 184 21.17 17.46 -0.41
N LEU A 185 21.46 17.10 -1.67
CA LEU A 185 21.44 18.05 -2.78
C LEU A 185 20.03 18.62 -3.01
N THR A 186 19.01 17.76 -3.01
CA THR A 186 17.62 18.19 -3.20
C THR A 186 17.15 19.09 -2.07
N MET A 187 17.46 18.74 -0.82
CA MET A 187 17.15 19.60 0.33
C MET A 187 17.81 20.98 0.23
N ARG A 188 19.00 21.06 -0.38
CA ARG A 188 19.72 22.32 -0.56
C ARG A 188 19.19 23.15 -1.73
N VAL A 189 18.90 22.52 -2.87
CA VAL A 189 18.52 23.21 -4.12
C VAL A 189 17.02 23.46 -4.22
N TRP A 190 16.21 22.50 -3.75
CA TRP A 190 14.75 22.53 -3.80
C TRP A 190 14.13 22.18 -2.43
N PRO A 191 14.22 23.09 -1.44
CA PRO A 191 13.77 22.81 -0.07
C PRO A 191 12.26 22.52 0.06
N GLY A 192 11.45 22.90 -0.93
CA GLY A 192 10.01 22.61 -0.96
C GLY A 192 9.61 21.26 -1.57
N VAL A 193 10.56 20.57 -2.22
CA VAL A 193 10.33 19.27 -2.86
C VAL A 193 10.67 18.16 -1.88
N PHE A 194 9.88 17.09 -1.88
CA PHE A 194 10.24 15.90 -1.11
C PHE A 194 11.53 15.27 -1.66
N ALA A 195 12.62 15.44 -0.93
CA ALA A 195 13.96 15.03 -1.34
C ALA A 195 14.12 13.53 -1.61
N GLY A 196 13.25 12.70 -1.02
CA GLY A 196 13.24 11.27 -1.27
C GLY A 196 12.79 10.89 -2.69
N ALA A 197 11.94 11.69 -3.33
CA ALA A 197 11.40 11.37 -4.67
C ALA A 197 12.51 11.22 -5.75
N PRO A 198 13.39 12.21 -5.99
CA PRO A 198 14.47 12.05 -6.97
C PRO A 198 15.49 10.98 -6.55
N ALA A 199 15.74 10.83 -5.24
CA ALA A 199 16.66 9.82 -4.73
C ALA A 199 16.14 8.39 -5.01
N MET A 200 14.84 8.17 -4.82
CA MET A 200 14.20 6.89 -5.16
C MET A 200 14.19 6.63 -6.66
N ALA A 201 13.95 7.65 -7.48
CA ALA A 201 13.99 7.54 -8.94
C ALA A 201 15.33 6.97 -9.40
N VAL A 202 16.43 7.60 -8.97
CA VAL A 202 17.78 7.17 -9.32
C VAL A 202 18.10 5.80 -8.74
N GLY A 203 17.70 5.54 -7.49
CA GLY A 203 17.92 4.24 -6.85
C GLY A 203 17.22 3.08 -7.59
N VAL A 204 15.98 3.26 -8.03
CA VAL A 204 15.24 2.25 -8.82
C VAL A 204 15.87 2.09 -10.20
N MET A 205 16.29 3.17 -10.86
CA MET A 205 17.01 3.08 -12.13
C MET A 205 18.34 2.33 -11.99
N MET A 206 19.08 2.54 -10.90
CA MET A 206 20.30 1.77 -10.59
C MET A 206 19.99 0.29 -10.39
N LEU A 207 18.93 -0.04 -9.64
CA LEU A 207 18.50 -1.43 -9.44
C LEU A 207 18.19 -2.12 -10.77
N ILE A 208 17.35 -1.50 -11.61
CA ILE A 208 16.98 -2.04 -12.93
C ILE A 208 18.23 -2.15 -13.82
N GLY A 209 19.10 -1.13 -13.81
CA GLY A 209 20.35 -1.14 -14.57
C GLY A 209 21.27 -2.29 -14.17
N PHE A 210 21.43 -2.55 -12.87
CA PHE A 210 22.20 -3.69 -12.39
C PHE A 210 21.58 -5.03 -12.74
N ALA A 211 20.25 -5.13 -12.74
CA ALA A 211 19.52 -6.34 -13.11
C ALA A 211 19.68 -6.69 -14.58
N VAL A 212 19.43 -5.71 -15.46
CA VAL A 212 19.60 -5.89 -16.91
C VAL A 212 21.06 -6.21 -17.24
N ALA A 213 22.01 -5.55 -16.60
CA ALA A 213 23.43 -5.84 -16.80
C ALA A 213 23.82 -7.26 -16.32
N ALA A 214 23.19 -7.75 -15.24
CA ALA A 214 23.39 -9.12 -14.77
C ALA A 214 22.81 -10.14 -15.76
N ASP A 215 21.57 -9.95 -16.21
CA ASP A 215 20.93 -10.83 -17.20
C ASP A 215 21.72 -10.92 -18.51
N VAL A 216 22.18 -9.78 -19.04
CA VAL A 216 22.98 -9.75 -20.29
C VAL A 216 24.33 -10.45 -20.11
N ARG A 217 24.99 -10.31 -18.94
CA ARG A 217 26.25 -11.00 -18.67
C ARG A 217 26.05 -12.51 -18.58
N THR A 218 24.99 -12.95 -17.90
CA THR A 218 24.65 -14.36 -17.80
C THR A 218 24.34 -14.94 -19.18
N ALA A 219 23.53 -14.26 -19.99
CA ALA A 219 23.22 -14.68 -21.37
C ALA A 219 24.47 -14.79 -22.26
N ARG A 220 25.42 -13.85 -22.13
CA ARG A 220 26.70 -13.91 -22.86
C ARG A 220 27.60 -15.05 -22.35
N ALA A 221 27.65 -15.28 -21.04
CA ALA A 221 28.46 -16.35 -20.45
C ALA A 221 27.90 -17.75 -20.75
N SER A 222 26.58 -17.88 -20.86
CA SER A 222 25.91 -19.13 -21.20
C SER A 222 25.89 -19.45 -22.71
N GLY A 223 26.48 -18.60 -23.57
CA GLY A 223 26.60 -18.86 -25.01
C GLY A 223 25.27 -18.89 -25.79
N THR A 224 24.16 -18.48 -25.20
CA THR A 224 22.81 -18.58 -25.81
C THR A 224 22.54 -17.53 -26.90
N VAL A 225 23.50 -16.64 -27.18
CA VAL A 225 23.39 -15.64 -28.26
C VAL A 225 23.58 -16.27 -29.65
N ALA A 226 23.93 -17.56 -29.76
CA ALA A 226 24.18 -18.24 -31.05
C ALA A 226 23.27 -19.46 -31.34
N ALA A 227 22.21 -19.71 -30.56
CA ALA A 227 21.36 -20.90 -30.77
C ALA A 227 19.84 -20.67 -30.67
N GLU A 228 19.33 -19.44 -30.85
CA GLU A 228 17.89 -19.21 -31.06
C GLU A 228 17.53 -19.25 -32.55
N GLY A 229 18.01 -20.29 -33.24
CA GLY A 229 17.84 -20.48 -34.67
C GLY A 229 17.77 -21.95 -35.10
N ALA A 230 17.39 -22.89 -34.23
CA ALA A 230 16.97 -24.24 -34.60
C ALA A 230 16.59 -25.01 -33.32
N GLY A 231 15.33 -24.94 -32.93
CA GLY A 231 14.79 -25.70 -31.80
C GLY A 231 13.28 -25.75 -31.91
N GLY A 232 12.79 -26.31 -33.00
CA GLY A 232 11.37 -26.57 -33.21
C GLY A 232 10.81 -27.33 -32.01
N VAL A 233 9.86 -26.69 -31.33
CA VAL A 233 9.02 -27.33 -30.31
C VAL A 233 8.28 -28.47 -31.01
N GLY A 234 8.62 -29.71 -30.69
CA GLY A 234 7.86 -30.88 -31.13
C GLY A 234 6.40 -30.78 -30.67
N PRO A 235 5.42 -31.17 -31.49
CA PRO A 235 4.01 -31.14 -31.10
C PRO A 235 3.76 -32.28 -30.12
N GLY A 236 3.41 -32.01 -28.86
CA GLY A 236 2.92 -33.09 -27.99
C GLY A 236 3.04 -32.97 -26.47
N ALA A 237 3.36 -31.82 -25.88
CA ALA A 237 3.16 -31.62 -24.44
C ALA A 237 2.70 -30.18 -24.19
N GLU A 238 1.41 -29.98 -23.98
CA GLU A 238 0.89 -28.72 -23.45
C GLU A 238 1.55 -28.48 -22.09
N ASP A 239 2.39 -27.45 -21.99
CA ASP A 239 2.99 -27.03 -20.72
C ASP A 239 1.86 -26.74 -19.71
N PRO A 240 1.73 -27.51 -18.61
CA PRO A 240 0.66 -27.33 -17.63
C PRO A 240 0.59 -25.90 -17.08
N MET A 241 1.74 -25.21 -17.03
CA MET A 241 1.82 -23.81 -16.62
C MET A 241 1.24 -22.86 -17.68
N ALA A 242 1.45 -23.14 -18.97
CA ALA A 242 0.84 -22.38 -20.06
C ALA A 242 -0.69 -22.56 -20.08
N SER A 243 -1.18 -23.77 -19.80
CA SER A 243 -2.61 -24.08 -19.71
C SER A 243 -3.27 -23.33 -18.53
N LEU A 244 -2.70 -23.40 -17.32
CA LEU A 244 -3.21 -22.67 -16.15
C LEU A 244 -3.25 -21.15 -16.37
N PHE A 245 -2.17 -20.55 -16.88
CA PHE A 245 -2.11 -19.11 -17.14
C PHE A 245 -3.06 -18.64 -18.25
N SER A 246 -3.32 -19.49 -19.25
CA SER A 246 -4.27 -19.18 -20.31
C SER A 246 -5.71 -19.14 -19.79
N SER A 247 -6.09 -20.09 -18.91
CA SER A 247 -7.43 -20.16 -18.32
C SER A 247 -7.70 -18.99 -17.36
N GLY A 248 -6.74 -18.64 -16.51
CA GLY A 248 -6.82 -17.49 -15.61
C GLY A 248 -6.97 -16.17 -16.38
N ALA A 249 -6.14 -15.96 -17.42
CA ALA A 249 -6.23 -14.77 -18.26
C ALA A 249 -7.57 -14.68 -19.02
N ALA A 250 -8.08 -15.80 -19.54
CA ALA A 250 -9.37 -15.83 -20.23
C ALA A 250 -10.54 -15.48 -19.28
N ARG A 251 -10.52 -16.00 -18.05
CA ARG A 251 -11.51 -15.68 -17.01
C ARG A 251 -11.53 -14.19 -16.68
N LEU A 252 -10.36 -13.57 -16.55
CA LEU A 252 -10.23 -12.14 -16.27
C LEU A 252 -10.73 -11.28 -17.44
N ARG A 253 -10.35 -11.62 -18.69
CA ARG A 253 -10.83 -10.90 -19.89
C ARG A 253 -12.34 -10.94 -20.06
N ARG A 254 -13.00 -12.03 -19.68
CA ARG A 254 -14.47 -12.13 -19.73
C ARG A 254 -15.17 -11.10 -18.85
N HIS A 255 -14.51 -10.64 -17.78
CA HIS A 255 -15.05 -9.66 -16.83
C HIS A 255 -14.39 -8.28 -16.98
N LEU A 256 -13.84 -7.96 -18.16
CA LEU A 256 -13.18 -6.69 -18.44
C LEU A 256 -14.00 -5.46 -18.00
N PRO A 257 -15.33 -5.38 -18.22
CA PRO A 257 -16.11 -4.21 -17.79
C PRO A 257 -16.08 -3.97 -16.27
N LEU A 258 -16.03 -5.04 -15.47
CA LEU A 258 -15.90 -4.93 -14.01
C LEU A 258 -14.55 -4.33 -13.64
N PHE A 259 -13.46 -4.79 -14.27
CA PHE A 259 -12.13 -4.25 -14.03
C PHE A 259 -12.03 -2.79 -14.50
N MET A 260 -12.64 -2.44 -15.63
CA MET A 260 -12.72 -1.05 -16.06
C MET A 260 -13.45 -0.16 -15.02
N ALA A 261 -14.55 -0.65 -14.44
CA ALA A 261 -15.25 0.07 -13.38
C ALA A 261 -14.40 0.21 -12.10
N LEU A 262 -13.64 -0.83 -11.73
CA LEU A 262 -12.71 -0.78 -10.59
C LEU A 262 -11.61 0.26 -10.83
N GLY A 263 -10.96 0.20 -12.00
CA GLY A 263 -9.94 1.17 -12.40
C GLY A 263 -10.47 2.60 -12.42
N ALA A 264 -11.69 2.81 -12.94
CA ALA A 264 -12.35 4.11 -12.93
C ALA A 264 -12.56 4.64 -11.52
N GLY A 265 -13.13 3.81 -10.63
CA GLY A 265 -13.43 4.21 -9.26
C GLY A 265 -12.19 4.51 -8.43
N VAL A 266 -11.18 3.64 -8.50
CA VAL A 266 -9.93 3.81 -7.75
C VAL A 266 -9.13 5.01 -8.25
N CYS A 267 -9.04 5.21 -9.57
CA CYS A 267 -8.36 6.37 -10.15
C CYS A 267 -9.08 7.69 -9.80
N ALA A 268 -10.42 7.70 -9.82
CA ALA A 268 -11.20 8.86 -9.40
C ALA A 268 -11.01 9.19 -7.90
N LEU A 269 -10.95 8.17 -7.02
CA LEU A 269 -10.64 8.37 -5.60
C LEU A 269 -9.26 9.00 -5.39
N ALA A 270 -8.24 8.48 -6.09
CA ALA A 270 -6.90 9.04 -6.07
C ALA A 270 -6.87 10.49 -6.60
N GLN A 271 -7.63 10.78 -7.65
CA GLN A 271 -7.71 12.13 -8.23
C GLN A 271 -8.31 13.15 -7.26
N MET A 272 -9.33 12.75 -6.49
CA MET A 272 -9.97 13.59 -5.48
C MET A 272 -9.09 13.88 -4.24
N LYS A 273 -7.84 13.36 -4.20
CA LYS A 273 -6.83 13.58 -3.14
C LYS A 273 -7.25 13.11 -1.74
N VAL A 274 -8.29 12.30 -1.67
CA VAL A 274 -8.79 11.72 -0.42
C VAL A 274 -8.24 10.31 -0.17
N PHE A 275 -7.51 9.75 -1.13
CA PHE A 275 -7.04 8.37 -1.08
C PHE A 275 -5.58 8.26 -1.52
N GLY A 276 -4.76 7.59 -0.71
CA GLY A 276 -3.34 7.32 -0.98
C GLY A 276 -3.04 5.82 -1.02
N GLY A 277 -2.36 5.37 -2.07
CA GLY A 277 -2.03 3.95 -2.32
C GLY A 277 -0.96 3.34 -1.41
N GLY A 278 -0.19 4.18 -0.71
CA GLY A 278 0.91 3.82 0.18
C GLY A 278 0.95 4.62 1.49
N GLU A 279 1.77 4.17 2.43
CA GLU A 279 1.96 4.80 3.74
C GLU A 279 2.67 6.14 3.56
N ALA A 280 3.78 6.15 2.83
CA ALA A 280 4.52 7.37 2.50
C ALA A 280 3.68 8.34 1.66
N THR A 281 2.91 7.84 0.68
CA THR A 281 2.09 8.70 -0.18
C THR A 281 0.95 9.37 0.57
N SER A 282 0.36 8.72 1.57
CA SER A 282 -0.71 9.32 2.38
C SER A 282 -0.23 10.60 3.06
N PHE A 283 1.01 10.61 3.59
CA PHE A 283 1.63 11.82 4.14
C PHE A 283 1.99 12.86 3.08
N LEU A 284 2.39 12.46 1.87
CA LEU A 284 2.69 13.40 0.78
C LEU A 284 1.42 14.08 0.26
N ILE A 285 0.33 13.32 0.10
CA ILE A 285 -0.99 13.84 -0.29
C ILE A 285 -1.50 14.80 0.78
N ALA A 286 -1.39 14.45 2.07
CA ALA A 286 -1.76 15.34 3.17
C ALA A 286 -0.97 16.67 3.17
N LYS A 287 0.26 16.67 2.65
CA LYS A 287 1.10 17.87 2.46
C LYS A 287 0.89 18.59 1.13
N GLY A 288 -0.03 18.11 0.27
CA GLY A 288 -0.27 18.66 -1.07
C GLY A 288 0.81 18.34 -2.11
N GLN A 289 1.75 17.44 -1.80
CA GLN A 289 2.87 17.03 -2.67
C GLN A 289 2.47 15.89 -3.61
N TYR A 290 1.53 16.17 -4.52
CA TYR A 290 0.91 15.15 -5.38
C TYR A 290 1.86 14.58 -6.45
N ALA A 291 2.79 15.39 -6.95
CA ALA A 291 3.76 14.94 -7.95
C ALA A 291 4.75 13.94 -7.36
N GLU A 292 5.19 14.18 -6.13
CA GLU A 292 6.08 13.31 -5.38
C GLU A 292 5.35 12.06 -4.90
N ALA A 293 4.08 12.17 -4.49
CA ALA A 293 3.23 11.02 -4.20
C ALA A 293 3.09 10.09 -5.43
N ALA A 294 2.90 10.67 -6.61
CA ALA A 294 2.83 9.90 -7.86
C ALA A 294 4.16 9.20 -8.19
N GLN A 295 5.29 9.87 -7.99
CA GLN A 295 6.58 9.23 -8.19
C GLN A 295 6.78 8.03 -7.24
N VAL A 296 6.46 8.22 -5.96
CA VAL A 296 6.57 7.16 -4.94
C VAL A 296 5.73 5.94 -5.31
N ASP A 297 4.44 6.12 -5.62
CA ASP A 297 3.58 4.99 -5.99
C ASP A 297 3.99 4.38 -7.34
N PHE A 298 4.47 5.18 -8.30
CA PHE A 298 5.01 4.67 -9.56
C PHE A 298 6.22 3.76 -9.34
N TYR A 299 7.15 4.12 -8.46
CA TYR A 299 8.31 3.28 -8.16
C TYR A 299 7.93 1.98 -7.46
N ARG A 300 6.85 1.98 -6.67
CA ARG A 300 6.34 0.77 -6.01
C ARG A 300 5.79 -0.25 -7.01
N VAL A 301 5.30 0.19 -8.18
CA VAL A 301 4.81 -0.71 -9.25
C VAL A 301 5.84 -1.80 -9.56
N PHE A 302 7.13 -1.45 -9.63
CA PHE A 302 8.20 -2.43 -9.91
C PHE A 302 8.34 -3.50 -8.83
N GLY A 303 7.99 -3.20 -7.58
CA GLY A 303 8.00 -4.16 -6.47
C GLY A 303 6.80 -5.11 -6.47
N PHE A 304 5.65 -4.69 -7.02
CA PHE A 304 4.40 -5.48 -6.95
C PHE A 304 3.99 -6.12 -8.29
N LEU A 305 4.38 -5.55 -9.42
CA LEU A 305 3.96 -5.98 -10.77
C LEU A 305 4.20 -7.48 -11.01
N PRO A 306 5.40 -8.05 -10.78
CA PRO A 306 5.62 -9.49 -10.97
C PRO A 306 4.79 -10.39 -10.06
N LEU A 307 4.66 -10.04 -8.78
CA LEU A 307 3.83 -10.81 -7.84
C LEU A 307 2.35 -10.79 -8.27
N ILE A 308 1.81 -9.61 -8.59
CA ILE A 308 0.41 -9.46 -9.00
C ILE A 308 0.17 -10.21 -10.32
N ALA A 309 1.04 -10.06 -11.31
CA ALA A 309 0.87 -10.72 -12.60
C ALA A 309 0.87 -12.24 -12.47
N THR A 310 1.85 -12.81 -11.76
CA THR A 310 1.98 -14.27 -11.61
C THR A 310 0.84 -14.86 -10.77
N THR A 311 0.51 -14.22 -9.64
CA THR A 311 -0.59 -14.70 -8.78
C THR A 311 -1.96 -14.54 -9.44
N ALA A 312 -2.17 -13.49 -10.24
CA ALA A 312 -3.43 -13.30 -10.97
C ALA A 312 -3.61 -14.31 -12.12
N LEU A 313 -2.53 -14.61 -12.85
CA LEU A 313 -2.56 -15.64 -13.88
C LEU A 313 -2.77 -17.04 -13.28
N ALA A 314 -2.16 -17.32 -12.12
CA ALA A 314 -2.30 -18.60 -11.42
C ALA A 314 -3.68 -18.79 -10.80
N SER A 315 -4.23 -17.77 -10.14
CA SER A 315 -5.50 -17.87 -9.40
C SER A 315 -6.73 -17.51 -10.23
N GLY A 316 -6.55 -16.80 -11.34
CA GLY A 316 -7.64 -16.17 -12.08
C GLY A 316 -8.34 -15.05 -11.31
N ALA A 317 -7.77 -14.55 -10.21
CA ALA A 317 -8.27 -13.41 -9.43
C ALA A 317 -7.24 -12.27 -9.47
N TYR A 318 -7.69 -11.06 -9.83
CA TYR A 318 -6.82 -9.89 -10.01
C TYR A 318 -6.70 -9.02 -8.75
N GLY A 319 -5.85 -8.01 -8.79
CA GLY A 319 -5.75 -7.01 -7.72
C GLY A 319 -6.85 -5.97 -7.84
N ILE A 320 -7.47 -5.56 -6.72
CA ILE A 320 -8.44 -4.44 -6.70
C ILE A 320 -7.82 -3.15 -7.27
N ALA A 321 -6.54 -2.92 -7.01
CA ALA A 321 -5.78 -1.77 -7.47
C ALA A 321 -5.00 -2.02 -8.78
N GLY A 322 -5.23 -3.15 -9.45
CA GLY A 322 -4.50 -3.54 -10.65
C GLY A 322 -3.01 -3.66 -10.39
N PHE A 323 -2.18 -3.19 -11.31
CA PHE A 323 -0.73 -3.07 -11.07
C PHE A 323 -0.34 -1.81 -10.29
N THR A 324 -1.29 -1.16 -9.62
CA THR A 324 -1.14 0.07 -8.83
C THR A 324 -0.85 1.33 -9.66
N LEU A 325 -0.82 1.25 -10.99
CA LEU A 325 -0.60 2.40 -11.90
C LEU A 325 -1.72 3.44 -11.84
N VAL A 326 -2.93 3.04 -11.43
CA VAL A 326 -4.07 3.97 -11.27
C VAL A 326 -3.84 5.04 -10.20
N TYR A 327 -3.02 4.77 -9.18
CA TYR A 327 -2.70 5.75 -8.14
C TYR A 327 -1.89 6.94 -8.67
N PRO A 328 -0.67 6.74 -9.22
CA PRO A 328 0.13 7.86 -9.70
C PRO A 328 -0.55 8.61 -10.84
N ILE A 329 -1.29 7.92 -11.71
CA ILE A 329 -2.07 8.55 -12.77
C ILE A 329 -3.19 9.41 -12.17
N GLY A 330 -3.97 8.86 -11.23
CA GLY A 330 -5.05 9.59 -10.57
C GLY A 330 -4.55 10.86 -9.88
N TYR A 331 -3.42 10.80 -9.18
CA TYR A 331 -2.85 11.98 -8.51
C TYR A 331 -2.47 13.11 -9.45
N LEU A 332 -2.18 12.83 -10.72
CA LEU A 332 -1.72 13.84 -11.68
C LEU A 332 -2.83 14.36 -12.60
N LEU A 333 -3.98 13.69 -12.64
CA LEU A 333 -5.07 14.07 -13.54
C LEU A 333 -5.86 15.29 -13.03
N PRO A 334 -6.37 16.12 -13.97
CA PRO A 334 -6.96 17.41 -13.63
C PRO A 334 -8.37 17.33 -13.06
N ASN A 335 -9.17 16.31 -13.43
CA ASN A 335 -10.53 16.16 -12.93
C ASN A 335 -10.96 14.69 -12.73
N PRO A 336 -11.96 14.41 -11.88
CA PRO A 336 -12.38 13.04 -11.56
C PRO A 336 -12.96 12.26 -12.73
N PHE A 337 -13.61 12.92 -13.70
CA PHE A 337 -14.25 12.26 -14.84
C PHE A 337 -13.22 11.73 -15.83
N VAL A 338 -12.19 12.54 -16.12
CA VAL A 338 -11.03 12.13 -16.91
C VAL A 338 -10.26 11.04 -16.16
N ALA A 339 -10.11 11.17 -14.84
CA ALA A 339 -9.51 10.10 -14.03
C ALA A 339 -10.29 8.79 -14.09
N ALA A 340 -11.62 8.83 -14.06
CA ALA A 340 -12.45 7.65 -14.23
C ALA A 340 -12.24 7.01 -15.62
N ALA A 341 -12.26 7.80 -16.69
CA ALA A 341 -12.06 7.31 -18.05
C ALA A 341 -10.65 6.71 -18.26
N VAL A 342 -9.60 7.43 -17.81
CA VAL A 342 -8.22 6.95 -17.89
C VAL A 342 -8.01 5.74 -17.00
N GLY A 343 -8.58 5.71 -15.79
CA GLY A 343 -8.52 4.56 -14.88
C GLY A 343 -9.16 3.31 -15.48
N ALA A 344 -10.31 3.46 -16.14
CA ALA A 344 -10.93 2.37 -16.90
C ALA A 344 -10.03 1.87 -18.03
N LEU A 345 -9.42 2.78 -18.79
CA LEU A 345 -8.50 2.43 -19.86
C LEU A 345 -7.25 1.72 -19.33
N VAL A 346 -6.67 2.19 -18.23
CA VAL A 346 -5.50 1.57 -17.60
C VAL A 346 -5.82 0.13 -17.22
N PHE A 347 -6.91 -0.13 -16.49
CA PHE A 347 -7.28 -1.50 -16.13
C PHE A 347 -7.62 -2.36 -17.34
N ALA A 348 -8.24 -1.79 -18.38
CA ALA A 348 -8.47 -2.51 -19.62
C ALA A 348 -7.14 -2.99 -20.24
N LEU A 349 -6.17 -2.08 -20.34
CA LEU A 349 -4.84 -2.38 -20.87
C LEU A 349 -4.08 -3.37 -19.99
N GLU A 350 -4.12 -3.22 -18.66
CA GLU A 350 -3.46 -4.11 -17.71
C GLU A 350 -3.98 -5.56 -17.83
N VAL A 351 -5.30 -5.74 -17.86
CA VAL A 351 -5.92 -7.07 -17.99
C VAL A 351 -5.64 -7.69 -19.36
N LEU A 352 -5.68 -6.89 -20.43
CA LEU A 352 -5.36 -7.39 -21.79
C LEU A 352 -3.88 -7.79 -21.92
N ALA A 353 -2.98 -6.98 -21.34
CA ALA A 353 -1.53 -7.20 -21.32
C ALA A 353 -1.07 -8.26 -20.31
N LEU A 354 -1.93 -8.75 -19.42
CA LEU A 354 -1.55 -9.66 -18.33
C LEU A 354 -0.78 -10.90 -18.83
N SER A 355 -1.23 -11.52 -19.94
CA SER A 355 -0.54 -12.68 -20.51
C SER A 355 0.76 -12.37 -21.24
N SER A 356 0.94 -11.16 -21.78
CA SER A 356 2.22 -10.77 -22.38
C SER A 356 3.23 -10.42 -21.28
N ILE A 357 2.79 -9.72 -20.24
CA ILE A 357 3.60 -9.40 -19.06
C ILE A 357 4.06 -10.70 -18.37
N GLY A 358 3.16 -11.65 -18.13
CA GLY A 358 3.51 -12.96 -17.56
C GLY A 358 4.58 -13.71 -18.36
N ARG A 359 4.48 -13.71 -19.70
CA ARG A 359 5.48 -14.31 -20.58
C ARG A 359 6.82 -13.56 -20.55
N ALA A 360 6.78 -12.22 -20.52
CA ALA A 360 7.99 -11.39 -20.44
C ALA A 360 8.74 -11.62 -19.12
N LEU A 361 8.01 -11.69 -18.00
CA LEU A 361 8.58 -11.98 -16.68
C LEU A 361 9.17 -13.40 -16.59
N GLY A 362 8.61 -14.36 -17.33
CA GLY A 362 9.20 -15.70 -17.46
C GLY A 362 10.57 -15.70 -18.16
N ARG A 363 10.87 -14.70 -19.00
CA ARG A 363 12.13 -14.56 -19.74
C ARG A 363 13.20 -13.72 -19.02
N LEU A 364 12.80 -12.93 -18.02
CA LEU A 364 13.68 -12.00 -17.28
C LEU A 364 13.70 -12.35 -15.79
N PRO A 365 14.39 -13.44 -15.41
CA PRO A 365 14.40 -13.92 -14.02
C PRO A 365 14.97 -12.88 -13.05
N SER A 366 16.06 -12.18 -13.38
CA SER A 366 16.62 -11.18 -12.46
C SER A 366 15.68 -9.99 -12.22
N VAL A 367 14.89 -9.58 -13.23
CA VAL A 367 13.86 -8.53 -13.08
C VAL A 367 12.71 -8.99 -12.18
N ARG A 368 12.32 -10.25 -12.28
CA ARG A 368 11.34 -10.84 -11.35
C ARG A 368 11.90 -10.88 -9.92
N ASP A 369 13.17 -11.24 -9.76
CA ASP A 369 13.82 -11.28 -8.44
C ASP A 369 14.01 -9.87 -7.84
N CYS A 370 14.27 -8.85 -8.69
CA CYS A 370 14.27 -7.44 -8.26
C CYS A 370 12.99 -7.04 -7.55
N SER A 371 11.84 -7.48 -8.07
CA SER A 371 10.54 -7.16 -7.49
C SER A 371 10.40 -7.72 -6.08
N GLU A 372 10.84 -8.95 -5.85
CA GLU A 372 10.78 -9.56 -4.51
C GLU A 372 11.71 -8.84 -3.52
N HIS A 373 12.93 -8.51 -3.96
CA HIS A 373 13.86 -7.71 -3.15
C HIS A 373 13.36 -6.29 -2.89
N LEU A 374 12.71 -5.65 -3.86
CA LEU A 374 12.05 -4.35 -3.71
C LEU A 374 10.94 -4.42 -2.66
N ARG A 375 10.04 -5.40 -2.77
CA ARG A 375 8.94 -5.61 -1.83
C ARG A 375 9.45 -5.83 -0.41
N ALA A 376 10.46 -6.69 -0.26
CA ALA A 376 11.10 -6.95 1.03
C ALA A 376 11.82 -5.70 1.58
N ALA A 377 12.49 -4.92 0.73
CA ALA A 377 13.14 -3.68 1.14
C ALA A 377 12.16 -2.58 1.56
N ILE A 378 11.03 -2.46 0.86
CA ILE A 378 9.92 -1.58 1.22
C ILE A 378 9.39 -1.96 2.61
N GLY A 379 9.15 -3.25 2.84
CA GLY A 379 8.68 -3.76 4.14
C GLY A 379 9.65 -3.45 5.28
N ASP A 380 10.95 -3.66 5.08
CA ASP A 380 11.97 -3.37 6.10
C ASP A 380 12.09 -1.87 6.40
N ALA A 381 12.14 -1.03 5.36
CA ALA A 381 12.23 0.41 5.51
C ALA A 381 11.01 0.98 6.24
N LEU A 382 9.80 0.56 5.85
CA LEU A 382 8.56 0.96 6.52
C LEU A 382 8.47 0.42 7.94
N GLY A 383 8.84 -0.84 8.17
CA GLY A 383 8.80 -1.45 9.51
C GLY A 383 9.63 -0.67 10.53
N LEU A 384 10.85 -0.27 10.16
CA LEU A 384 11.69 0.57 11.01
C LEU A 384 11.12 1.99 11.18
N ALA A 385 10.66 2.59 10.07
CA ALA A 385 10.17 3.96 10.07
C ALA A 385 8.89 4.15 10.88
N ILE A 386 7.96 3.20 10.76
CA ILE A 386 6.71 3.18 11.51
C ILE A 386 6.99 3.00 12.99
N LEU A 387 7.91 2.10 13.37
CA LEU A 387 8.30 1.92 14.77
C LEU A 387 8.90 3.20 15.36
N PHE A 388 9.88 3.79 14.68
CA PHE A 388 10.52 5.02 15.14
C PHE A 388 9.52 6.19 15.22
N GLY A 389 8.68 6.35 14.20
CA GLY A 389 7.61 7.34 14.18
C GLY A 389 6.59 7.15 15.29
N SER A 390 6.23 5.90 15.60
CA SER A 390 5.30 5.58 16.69
C SER A 390 5.89 5.94 18.06
N LEU A 391 7.19 5.70 18.27
CA LEU A 391 7.88 6.11 19.49
C LEU A 391 8.02 7.63 19.60
N MET A 392 8.24 8.33 18.48
CA MET A 392 8.22 9.80 18.45
C MET A 392 6.83 10.34 18.82
N ALA A 393 5.76 9.74 18.28
CA ALA A 393 4.39 10.08 18.64
C ALA A 393 4.13 9.81 20.13
N ALA A 394 4.56 8.66 20.65
CA ALA A 394 4.47 8.31 22.07
C ALA A 394 5.17 9.32 22.98
N ASN A 395 6.37 9.75 22.60
CA ASN A 395 7.09 10.80 23.31
C ASN A 395 6.35 12.14 23.27
N ALA A 396 5.75 12.51 22.15
CA ALA A 396 4.98 13.75 22.03
C ALA A 396 3.69 13.72 22.88
N MET A 397 3.04 12.56 23.02
CA MET A 397 1.83 12.41 23.84
C MET A 397 2.11 12.49 25.34
N GLY A 398 3.11 11.74 25.82
CA GLY A 398 3.32 11.51 27.25
C GLY A 398 4.76 11.39 27.70
N GLY A 399 5.71 11.88 26.89
CA GLY A 399 7.14 11.83 27.21
C GLY A 399 7.62 10.40 27.49
N GLY A 400 8.43 10.24 28.53
CA GLY A 400 8.93 8.93 28.95
C GLY A 400 7.83 7.92 29.31
N LEU A 401 6.71 8.37 29.90
CA LEU A 401 5.58 7.48 30.20
C LEU A 401 4.89 7.00 28.92
N GLY A 402 4.70 7.89 27.96
CA GLY A 402 4.16 7.53 26.64
C GLY A 402 5.03 6.48 25.94
N ILE A 403 6.36 6.68 25.95
CA ILE A 403 7.32 5.70 25.41
C ILE A 403 7.21 4.37 26.16
N LEU A 404 7.14 4.38 27.49
CA LEU A 404 7.03 3.16 28.29
C LEU A 404 5.78 2.37 27.93
N ILE A 405 4.62 3.03 27.83
CA ILE A 405 3.35 2.37 27.50
C ILE A 405 3.37 1.85 26.06
N CYS A 406 3.64 2.71 25.07
CA CYS A 406 3.56 2.32 23.67
C CYS A 406 4.68 1.34 23.28
N GLY A 407 5.91 1.60 23.74
CA GLY A 407 7.05 0.71 23.56
C GLY A 407 6.86 -0.61 24.30
N GLY A 408 6.32 -0.57 25.52
CA GLY A 408 5.97 -1.76 26.29
C GLY A 408 4.94 -2.64 25.58
N LEU A 409 3.86 -2.05 25.04
CA LEU A 409 2.87 -2.78 24.23
C LEU A 409 3.49 -3.41 22.98
N TYR A 410 4.37 -2.69 22.28
CA TYR A 410 5.10 -3.24 21.13
C TYR A 410 6.02 -4.41 21.54
N LEU A 411 6.77 -4.28 22.63
CA LEU A 411 7.65 -5.33 23.15
C LEU A 411 6.87 -6.55 23.64
N LEU A 412 5.74 -6.35 24.31
CA LEU A 412 4.82 -7.42 24.71
C LEU A 412 4.27 -8.15 23.49
N ASN A 413 3.89 -7.44 22.44
CA ASN A 413 3.47 -8.04 21.18
C ASN A 413 4.58 -8.94 20.58
N GLU A 414 5.83 -8.50 20.57
CA GLU A 414 6.96 -9.33 20.12
C GLU A 414 7.15 -10.56 21.03
N ALA A 415 7.07 -10.39 22.36
CA ALA A 415 7.24 -11.48 23.33
C ALA A 415 6.12 -12.53 23.25
N MET A 416 4.89 -12.13 22.90
CA MET A 416 3.72 -13.00 22.77
C MET A 416 3.62 -13.70 21.41
N GLY A 417 4.67 -13.65 20.58
CA GLY A 417 4.66 -14.28 19.26
C GLY A 417 3.92 -13.48 18.19
N ARG A 418 3.82 -12.15 18.35
CA ARG A 418 3.23 -11.20 17.39
C ARG A 418 1.75 -11.45 17.09
N PRO A 419 0.87 -11.41 18.11
CA PRO A 419 -0.59 -11.47 17.87
C PRO A 419 -1.05 -10.34 16.93
N VAL A 420 -0.42 -9.17 16.99
CA VAL A 420 -0.54 -8.10 16.00
C VAL A 420 0.67 -8.14 15.07
N VAL A 421 0.41 -8.09 13.75
CA VAL A 421 1.45 -8.06 12.72
C VAL A 421 2.42 -6.89 12.97
N ARG A 422 3.72 -7.14 12.83
CA ARG A 422 4.79 -6.20 13.24
C ARG A 422 4.63 -4.79 12.67
N MET A 423 4.24 -4.64 11.40
CA MET A 423 4.01 -3.32 10.77
C MET A 423 2.84 -2.54 11.39
N ALA A 424 1.87 -3.26 11.95
CA ALA A 424 0.66 -2.71 12.55
C ALA A 424 0.75 -2.56 14.09
N ALA A 425 1.70 -3.25 14.72
CA ALA A 425 1.82 -3.26 16.17
C ALA A 425 2.18 -1.88 16.76
N ALA A 426 3.10 -1.15 16.13
CA ALA A 426 3.57 0.13 16.67
C ALA A 426 2.51 1.25 16.58
N PRO A 427 1.80 1.46 15.46
CA PRO A 427 0.74 2.47 15.42
C PRO A 427 -0.48 2.09 16.27
N ALA A 428 -0.82 0.80 16.32
CA ALA A 428 -1.86 0.31 17.23
C ALA A 428 -1.51 0.60 18.70
N ALA A 429 -0.25 0.41 19.09
CA ALA A 429 0.24 0.73 20.43
C ALA A 429 0.13 2.23 20.75
N VAL A 430 0.31 3.10 19.75
CA VAL A 430 0.11 4.56 19.92
C VAL A 430 -1.36 4.89 20.17
N LEU A 431 -2.29 4.29 19.42
CA LEU A 431 -3.73 4.48 19.67
C LEU A 431 -4.12 3.97 21.06
N ALA A 432 -3.74 2.75 21.41
CA ALA A 432 -4.02 2.17 22.72
C ALA A 432 -3.36 2.97 23.86
N GLY A 433 -2.12 3.43 23.65
CA GLY A 433 -1.39 4.28 24.57
C GLY A 433 -2.05 5.65 24.76
N GLY A 434 -2.55 6.26 23.69
CA GLY A 434 -3.33 7.50 23.76
C GLY A 434 -4.59 7.35 24.61
N VAL A 435 -5.33 6.24 24.44
CA VAL A 435 -6.49 5.91 25.29
C VAL A 435 -6.07 5.71 26.75
N ALA A 436 -4.98 4.97 27.00
CA ALA A 436 -4.47 4.72 28.35
C ALA A 436 -4.02 6.02 29.06
N LEU A 437 -3.30 6.90 28.35
CA LEU A 437 -2.85 8.19 28.89
C LEU A 437 -4.01 9.12 29.25
N ASN A 438 -5.07 9.14 28.43
CA ASN A 438 -6.31 9.87 28.77
C ASN A 438 -6.99 9.28 30.01
N GLY A 439 -7.03 7.96 30.15
CA GLY A 439 -7.52 7.30 31.36
C GLY A 439 -6.71 7.70 32.61
N LEU A 440 -5.39 7.71 32.51
CA LEU A 440 -4.50 8.14 33.60
C LEU A 440 -4.67 9.63 33.96
N TYR A 441 -4.91 10.47 32.96
CA TYR A 441 -5.22 11.88 33.17
C TYR A 441 -6.50 12.07 33.99
N TRP A 442 -7.58 11.38 33.62
CA TRP A 442 -8.85 11.45 34.37
C TRP A 442 -8.75 10.91 35.80
N LEU A 443 -7.81 10.01 36.06
CA LEU A 443 -7.49 9.52 37.41
C LEU A 443 -6.56 10.46 38.20
N GLY A 444 -6.11 11.57 37.61
CA GLY A 444 -5.15 12.50 38.22
C GLY A 444 -3.72 11.96 38.33
N LEU A 445 -3.41 10.87 37.63
CA LEU A 445 -2.11 10.17 37.69
C LEU A 445 -1.13 10.62 36.59
N PHE A 446 -1.58 11.47 35.68
CA PHE A 446 -0.79 11.93 34.54
C PHE A 446 -1.18 13.36 34.15
N THR A 447 -0.19 14.17 33.76
CA THR A 447 -0.38 15.50 33.18
C THR A 447 0.17 15.51 31.75
N PRO A 448 -0.62 15.90 30.72
CA PRO A 448 -0.18 15.88 29.34
C PRO A 448 1.01 16.81 29.11
N VAL A 449 1.98 16.34 28.32
CA VAL A 449 3.20 17.12 28.02
C VAL A 449 2.87 18.30 27.10
N ALA A 450 1.83 18.18 26.27
CA ALA A 450 1.39 19.19 25.31
C ALA A 450 0.14 19.98 25.76
N GLY A 451 -0.13 20.05 27.07
CA GLY A 451 -1.31 20.71 27.62
C GLY A 451 -1.07 21.24 29.04
N GLY A 452 0.01 22.00 29.23
CA GLY A 452 0.19 22.76 30.47
C GLY A 452 -1.03 23.67 30.72
N PRO A 453 -1.47 23.85 31.97
CA PRO A 453 -2.66 24.63 32.27
C PRO A 453 -2.49 26.07 31.78
N ALA A 454 -3.55 26.60 31.16
CA ALA A 454 -3.71 28.02 30.94
C ALA A 454 -3.86 28.76 32.27
#